data_AF-A0A0B7C1Q5-F1
#
_entry.id   AF-A0A0B7C1Q5-F1
#
_cell.length_a   1.000
_cell.length_b   1.000
_cell.length_c   1.000
_cell.angle_alpha   90.00
_cell.angle_beta   90.00
_cell.angle_gamma   90.00
#
_symmetry.space_group_name_H-M   'P 1'
#
loop_
_entity.id
_entity.type
_entity.pdbx_description
1 polymer ?
#
loop_
_entity_poly.entity_id
_entity_poly.type
_entity_poly.pdbx_seq_one_letter_code
_entity_poly.pdbx_strand_id
1 'polypeptide(L)' 'LSFTWEDVQTGRDHSISDIRFEQACVLYNIGSLHSLLGVLDTRHNVEGMRVSCTHFQCAAWVFEYLRDNFSTSTMSTDM' A
#
# COMPACT_ATOMS: atom_id res chain seq x y z
N LEU A 1 10.66 -0.05 -20.32
CA LEU A 1 11.25 -0.41 -19.01
C LEU A 1 10.36 -1.50 -18.43
N SER A 2 10.93 -2.58 -17.91
CA SER A 2 10.17 -3.62 -17.19
C SER A 2 10.40 -3.42 -15.71
N PHE A 3 9.33 -3.44 -14.93
CA PHE A 3 9.37 -3.34 -13.48
C PHE A 3 8.98 -4.69 -12.90
N THR A 4 9.69 -5.15 -11.87
CA THR A 4 9.46 -6.47 -11.26
C THR A 4 9.24 -6.29 -9.77
N TRP A 5 8.12 -6.82 -9.26
CA TRP A 5 7.76 -6.84 -7.85
C TRP A 5 7.25 -8.23 -7.45
N GLU A 6 7.49 -8.62 -6.20
CA GLU A 6 6.97 -9.85 -5.63
C GLU A 6 5.51 -9.64 -5.19
N ASP A 7 4.61 -10.52 -5.63
CA ASP A 7 3.23 -10.59 -5.14
C ASP A 7 3.24 -11.17 -3.72
N VAL A 8 2.74 -10.42 -2.74
CA VAL A 8 2.83 -10.78 -1.31
C VAL A 8 1.98 -12.00 -0.96
N GLN A 9 0.90 -12.26 -1.73
CA GLN A 9 -0.02 -13.38 -1.49
C GLN A 9 0.57 -14.72 -1.95
N THR A 10 1.33 -14.70 -3.04
CA THR A 10 1.83 -15.90 -3.73
C THR A 10 3.35 -16.09 -3.59
N GLY A 11 4.08 -15.04 -3.19
CA GLY A 11 5.54 -15.01 -3.09
C GLY A 11 6.23 -15.15 -4.45
N ARG A 12 5.58 -14.74 -5.54
CA ARG A 12 6.10 -14.86 -6.90
C ARG A 12 6.41 -13.50 -7.49
N ASP A 13 7.46 -13.44 -8.30
CA ASP A 13 7.78 -12.24 -9.06
C ASP A 13 6.82 -12.03 -10.23
N HIS A 14 6.28 -10.83 -10.31
CA HIS A 14 5.50 -10.33 -11.44
C HIS A 14 6.27 -9.21 -12.13
N SER A 15 6.56 -9.38 -13.43
CA SER A 15 7.24 -8.36 -14.24
C SER A 15 6.29 -7.78 -15.28
N ILE A 16 6.07 -6.46 -15.22
CA ILE A 16 5.18 -5.74 -16.12
C ILE A 16 5.92 -4.52 -16.69
N SER A 17 5.84 -4.37 -18.02
CA SER A 17 6.43 -3.22 -18.73
C SER A 17 5.49 -2.02 -18.79
N ASP A 18 4.99 -1.58 -17.63
CA ASP A 18 4.12 -0.42 -17.47
C ASP A 18 4.55 0.40 -16.25
N ILE A 19 4.72 1.72 -16.42
CA ILE A 19 5.04 2.61 -15.31
C ILE A 19 3.90 2.73 -14.29
N ARG A 20 2.66 2.49 -14.71
CA ARG A 20 1.51 2.48 -13.77
C ARG A 20 1.61 1.31 -12.78
N PHE A 21 2.19 0.19 -13.19
CA PHE A 21 2.45 -0.94 -12.28
C PHE A 21 3.46 -0.54 -11.21
N GLU A 22 4.58 0.07 -11.59
CA GLU A 22 5.56 0.60 -10.62
C GLU A 22 4.92 1.59 -9.63
N GLN A 23 4.10 2.52 -10.14
CA GLN A 23 3.38 3.47 -9.30
C GLN A 23 2.41 2.79 -8.33
N ALA A 24 1.70 1.75 -8.78
CA ALA A 24 0.79 0.98 -7.96
C ALA A 24 1.53 0.25 -6.82
N CYS A 25 2.65 -0.41 -7.12
CA CYS A 25 3.47 -1.10 -6.11
C CYS A 25 4.00 -0.12 -5.05
N VAL A 26 4.48 1.05 -5.48
CA VAL A 26 4.97 2.09 -4.56
C VAL A 26 3.84 2.60 -3.67
N LEU A 27 2.66 2.89 -4.23
CA LEU A 27 1.49 3.31 -3.46
C LEU A 27 1.05 2.23 -2.47
N TYR A 28 1.03 0.96 -2.88
CA TYR A 28 0.66 -0.16 -1.99
C TYR A 28 1.60 -0.23 -0.78
N ASN A 29 2.89 -0.03 -1.00
CA ASN A 29 3.89 0.02 0.07
C ASN A 29 3.75 1.25 0.97
N ILE A 30 3.33 2.41 0.44
CA ILE A 30 3.01 3.60 1.26
C ILE A 30 1.82 3.33 2.18
N GLY A 31 0.74 2.72 1.66
CA GLY A 31 -0.42 2.34 2.47
C GLY A 31 -0.06 1.31 3.54
N SER A 32 0.77 0.33 3.19
CA SER A 32 1.28 -0.69 4.10
C SER A 32 2.16 -0.10 5.20
N LEU A 33 3.07 0.84 4.85
CA LEU A 33 3.91 1.53 5.83
C LEU A 33 3.07 2.36 6.81
N HIS A 34 2.07 3.09 6.33
CA HIS A 34 1.16 3.82 7.21
C HIS A 34 0.37 2.89 8.13
N SER A 35 -0.07 1.73 7.63
CA SER A 35 -0.71 0.71 8.47
C SER A 35 0.22 0.22 9.58
N LEU A 36 1.50 -0.05 9.25
CA LEU A 36 2.51 -0.46 10.21
C LEU A 36 2.77 0.63 11.27
N LEU A 37 2.94 1.89 10.86
CA LEU A 37 3.16 3.01 11.79
C LEU A 37 1.96 3.21 12.74
N GLY A 38 0.73 3.02 12.25
CA GLY A 38 -0.47 3.06 13.08
C GLY A 38 -0.52 1.95 14.13
N VAL A 39 0.04 0.77 13.82
CA VAL A 39 0.14 -0.36 14.76
C VAL A 39 1.26 -0.16 15.79
N LEU A 40 2.41 0.39 15.38
CA LEU A 40 3.60 0.53 16.22
C LEU A 40 3.43 1.49 17.40
N ASP A 41 2.55 2.50 17.28
CA ASP A 41 2.25 3.39 18.40
C ASP A 41 1.43 2.66 19.47
N THR A 42 1.89 2.79 20.72
CA THR A 42 1.32 2.08 21.86
C THR A 42 0.02 2.71 22.40
N ARG A 43 -0.37 3.88 21.88
CA ARG A 43 -1.62 4.60 22.16
C ARG A 43 -1.82 4.97 23.62
N HIS A 44 -0.76 5.11 24.41
CA HIS A 44 -0.83 5.44 25.84
C HIS A 44 -1.19 6.90 26.14
N ASN A 45 -1.06 7.79 25.17
CA ASN A 45 -1.43 9.20 25.32
C ASN A 45 -2.26 9.69 24.13
N VAL A 46 -2.94 10.82 24.32
CA VAL A 46 -3.87 11.40 23.33
C VAL A 46 -3.18 11.70 22.00
N GLU A 47 -1.93 12.18 22.04
CA GLU A 47 -1.18 12.44 20.80
C GLU A 47 -0.85 11.16 20.04
N GLY A 48 -0.41 10.10 20.72
CA GLY A 48 -0.15 8.79 20.11
C GLY A 48 -1.41 8.18 19.50
N MET A 49 -2.56 8.29 20.19
CA MET A 49 -3.86 7.90 19.62
C MET A 49 -4.21 8.68 18.35
N ARG A 50 -4.00 10.00 18.36
CA ARG A 50 -4.28 10.88 17.22
C ARG A 50 -3.36 10.59 16.03
N VAL A 51 -2.07 10.36 16.29
CA VAL A 51 -1.08 9.98 15.27
C VAL A 51 -1.42 8.62 14.68
N SER A 52 -1.74 7.62 15.51
CA SER A 52 -2.17 6.29 15.06
C SER A 52 -3.39 6.38 14.13
N CYS A 53 -4.41 7.14 14.56
CA CYS A 53 -5.63 7.33 13.78
C CYS A 53 -5.35 8.03 12.44
N THR A 54 -4.47 9.03 12.43
CA THR A 54 -4.04 9.69 11.20
C THR A 54 -3.36 8.70 10.25
N HIS A 55 -2.46 7.85 10.76
CA HIS A 55 -1.79 6.84 9.95
C HIS A 55 -2.77 5.83 9.33
N PHE A 56 -3.75 5.32 10.09
CA PHE A 56 -4.76 4.43 9.52
C PHE A 56 -5.64 5.12 8.47
N GLN A 57 -5.99 6.39 8.67
CA GLN A 57 -6.73 7.17 7.66
C GLN A 57 -5.91 7.39 6.39
N CYS A 58 -4.62 7.70 6.51
CA CYS A 58 -3.71 7.80 5.37
C CYS A 58 -3.60 6.48 4.61
N ALA A 59 -3.44 5.36 5.33
CA ALA A 59 -3.40 4.03 4.71
C ALA A 59 -4.71 3.72 3.96
N ALA A 60 -5.85 3.94 4.60
CA ALA A 60 -7.16 3.71 3.99
C ALA A 60 -7.35 4.53 2.70
N TRP A 61 -6.98 5.81 2.73
CA TRP A 61 -7.06 6.67 1.55
C TRP A 61 -6.16 6.19 0.41
N VAL A 62 -4.94 5.76 0.70
CA VAL A 62 -4.02 5.25 -0.33
C VAL A 62 -4.58 3.97 -0.99
N PHE A 63 -5.13 3.04 -0.21
CA PHE A 63 -5.73 1.82 -0.75
C PHE A 63 -7.02 2.10 -1.53
N GLU A 64 -7.84 3.05 -1.10
CA GLU A 64 -8.98 3.54 -1.88
C GLU A 64 -8.54 4.17 -3.20
N TYR A 65 -7.51 5.00 -3.18
CA TYR A 65 -6.96 5.62 -4.39
C TYR A 65 -6.43 4.56 -5.38
N LEU A 66 -5.74 3.53 -4.88
CA LEU A 66 -5.31 2.39 -5.69
C LEU A 66 -6.50 1.68 -6.35
N ARG A 67 -7.51 1.33 -5.56
CA ARG A 67 -8.74 0.68 -6.03
C ARG A 67 -9.40 1.50 -7.14
N ASP A 68 -9.46 2.82 -7.01
CA ASP A 68 -10.22 3.65 -7.94
C ASP A 68 -9.43 4.03 -9.21
N ASN A 69 -8.08 4.00 -9.16
CA ASN A 69 -7.23 4.52 -10.25
C ASN A 69 -6.31 3.46 -10.90
N PHE A 70 -6.15 2.28 -10.29
CA PHE A 70 -5.22 1.24 -10.74
C PHE A 70 -5.86 -0.15 -10.89
N SER A 71 -7.18 -0.28 -10.71
CA SER A 71 -7.93 -1.53 -10.85
C SER A 71 -8.02 -2.01 -12.31
N THR A 72 -6.90 -2.51 -12.82
CA THR A 72 -6.84 -3.28 -14.07
C THR A 72 -6.55 -4.73 -13.71
N SER A 73 -7.33 -5.67 -14.27
CA SER A 73 -7.23 -7.12 -13.99
C SER A 73 -5.88 -7.75 -14.34
N THR A 74 -4.96 -6.99 -14.94
CA THR A 74 -3.57 -7.38 -15.23
C THR A 74 -2.58 -7.03 -14.12
N MET A 75 -3.00 -6.32 -13.06
CA MET A 75 -2.14 -6.05 -11.91
C MET A 75 -2.00 -7.29 -11.02
N SER A 76 -1.00 -7.28 -10.14
CA SER A 76 -0.69 -8.36 -9.19
C SER A 76 -1.90 -8.72 -8.31
N THR A 77 -1.99 -9.95 -7.81
CA THR A 77 -3.19 -10.44 -7.11
C THR A 77 -3.37 -9.87 -5.71
N ASP A 78 -2.33 -9.23 -5.20
CA ASP A 78 -2.29 -8.53 -3.93
C ASP A 78 -2.81 -7.08 -3.97
N MET A 79 -3.13 -6.57 -5.16
CA MET A 79 -3.66 -5.21 -5.39
C MET A 79 -5.16 -5.15 -5.68
#